data_AF-A0A653DLG1-F1
#
_entry.id   AF-A0A653DLG1-F1
#
_cell.length_a   1.000
_cell.length_b   1.000
_cell.length_c   1.000
_cell.angle_alpha   90.00
_cell.angle_beta   90.00
_cell.angle_gamma   90.00
#
_symmetry.space_group_name_H-M   'P 1'
#
loop_
_entity.id
_entity.type
_entity.pdbx_description
1 polymer ?
#
loop_
_entity_poly.entity_id
_entity_poly.type
_entity_poly.pdbx_seq_one_letter_code
_entity_poly.pdbx_strand_id
1 'polypeptide(L)'
;MVKVGDESVEFSVKNVQVRGGYVTHIGTTEGVLKKGDKVILHPDTARRRLVMGNHTGTHVLNYALRKVLGTDADQRGSLVAPDRLRFDFTNKSAMNAEQVRKVEDVCKELIIKNEKVYAAEADLSV
;
A
#
# COMPACT_ATOMS: atom_id res chain seq x y z
N MET A 1 -11.01 -10.65 14.77
CA MET A 1 -9.98 -11.34 15.58
C MET A 1 -10.71 -12.22 16.54
N VAL A 2 -10.32 -13.48 16.70
CA VAL A 2 -11.08 -14.43 17.54
C VAL A 2 -10.22 -14.87 18.71
N LYS A 3 -10.78 -14.95 19.92
CA LYS A 3 -10.04 -15.40 21.10
C LYS A 3 -9.66 -16.87 20.98
N VAL A 4 -8.42 -17.19 21.32
CA VAL A 4 -7.95 -18.58 21.33
C VAL A 4 -8.67 -19.35 22.44
N GLY A 5 -9.34 -20.44 22.08
CA GLY A 5 -10.07 -21.30 23.01
C GLY A 5 -11.48 -20.83 23.37
N ASP A 6 -11.96 -19.74 22.77
CA ASP A 6 -13.32 -19.24 22.96
C ASP A 6 -13.77 -18.44 21.72
N GLU A 7 -14.43 -19.13 20.79
CA GLU A 7 -14.88 -18.53 19.53
C GLU A 7 -16.07 -17.57 19.70
N SER A 8 -16.70 -17.53 20.89
CA SER A 8 -17.78 -16.58 21.19
C SER A 8 -17.26 -15.16 21.45
N VAL A 9 -15.95 -15.01 21.64
CA VAL A 9 -15.30 -13.71 21.83
C VAL A 9 -14.61 -13.29 20.55
N GLU A 10 -15.21 -12.30 19.88
CA GLU A 10 -14.71 -11.73 18.63
C GLU A 10 -14.46 -10.22 18.76
N PHE A 11 -13.37 -9.75 18.17
CA PHE A 11 -13.14 -8.33 17.91
C PHE A 11 -13.11 -8.04 16.42
N SER A 12 -14.16 -7.37 15.92
CA SER A 12 -14.27 -6.95 14.52
C SER A 12 -13.52 -5.64 14.31
N VAL A 13 -12.38 -5.71 13.62
CA VAL A 13 -11.50 -4.58 13.36
C VAL A 13 -12.02 -3.77 12.17
N LYS A 14 -12.33 -2.49 12.40
CA LYS A 14 -12.81 -1.56 11.37
C LYS A 14 -11.72 -0.61 10.86
N ASN A 15 -10.70 -0.36 11.69
CA ASN A 15 -9.59 0.52 11.35
C ASN A 15 -8.32 0.10 12.12
N VAL A 16 -7.16 0.34 11.53
CA VAL A 16 -5.85 0.10 12.16
C VAL A 16 -5.00 1.35 11.98
N GLN A 17 -4.42 1.84 13.07
CA GLN A 17 -3.60 3.06 13.08
C GLN A 17 -2.31 2.83 13.86
N VAL A 18 -1.24 3.53 13.46
CA VAL A 18 -0.03 3.64 14.27
C VAL A 18 -0.12 4.91 15.10
N ARG A 19 -0.05 4.80 16.43
CA ARG A 19 -0.10 5.93 17.37
C ARG A 19 0.93 5.76 18.48
N GLY A 20 1.86 6.71 18.60
CA GLY A 20 2.87 6.70 19.65
C GLY A 20 3.72 5.43 19.68
N GLY A 21 4.02 4.84 18.52
CA GLY A 21 4.77 3.57 18.41
C GLY A 21 3.94 2.29 18.54
N TYR A 22 2.63 2.40 18.81
CA TYR A 22 1.73 1.24 18.93
C TYR A 22 0.89 1.04 17.68
N VAL A 23 0.56 -0.22 17.37
CA VAL A 23 -0.47 -0.59 16.38
C VAL A 23 -1.81 -0.70 17.09
N THR A 24 -2.66 0.31 16.93
CA THR A 24 -4.00 0.37 17.50
C THR A 24 -5.01 -0.25 16.55
N HIS A 25 -5.72 -1.28 17.01
CA HIS A 25 -6.86 -1.86 16.31
C HIS A 25 -8.15 -1.24 16.86
N ILE A 26 -8.95 -0.64 15.99
CA ILE A 26 -10.17 0.10 16.35
C ILE A 26 -11.35 -0.67 15.76
N GLY A 27 -12.34 -0.98 16.59
CA GLY A 27 -13.37 -1.95 16.24
C GLY A 27 -14.43 -2.15 17.31
N THR A 28 -15.23 -3.19 17.13
CA THR A 28 -16.29 -3.60 18.06
C THR A 28 -15.99 -4.99 18.61
N THR A 29 -16.27 -5.19 19.90
CA THR A 29 -16.07 -6.48 20.59
C THR A 29 -17.42 -7.14 20.85
N GLU A 30 -17.52 -8.42 20.55
CA GLU A 30 -18.52 -9.35 21.05
C GLU A 30 -17.89 -10.19 22.16
N GLY A 31 -18.59 -10.36 23.27
CA GLY A 31 -18.03 -10.96 24.49
C GLY A 31 -17.06 -10.04 25.23
N VAL A 32 -16.14 -10.63 26.00
CA VAL A 32 -15.21 -9.88 26.87
C VAL A 32 -13.76 -10.23 26.54
N LEU A 33 -13.02 -9.25 26.04
CA LEU A 33 -11.57 -9.31 25.89
C LEU A 33 -10.87 -8.63 27.07
N LYS A 34 -9.80 -9.24 27.56
CA LYS A 34 -8.98 -8.72 28.66
C LYS A 34 -7.51 -8.70 28.27
N LYS A 35 -6.73 -7.87 28.97
CA LYS A 35 -5.27 -7.86 28.84
C LYS A 35 -4.72 -9.28 29.09
N GLY A 36 -3.88 -9.76 28.19
CA GLY A 36 -3.27 -11.09 28.26
C GLY A 36 -3.99 -12.17 27.46
N ASP A 37 -5.21 -11.90 26.97
CA ASP A 37 -5.90 -12.81 26.06
C ASP A 37 -5.11 -12.98 24.76
N LYS A 38 -5.02 -14.22 24.28
CA LYS A 38 -4.45 -14.54 22.96
C LYS A 38 -5.57 -14.54 21.93
N VAL A 39 -5.31 -13.97 20.76
CA VAL A 39 -6.27 -13.88 19.66
C VAL A 39 -5.63 -14.33 18.35
N ILE A 40 -6.45 -14.89 17.46
CA ILE A 40 -6.09 -15.19 16.07
C ILE A 40 -6.51 -14.01 15.19
N LEU A 41 -5.57 -13.54 14.37
CA LEU A 41 -5.80 -12.48 13.39
C LEU A 41 -6.29 -13.06 12.07
N HIS A 42 -7.38 -12.49 11.55
CA HIS A 42 -7.92 -12.81 10.24
C HIS A 42 -7.92 -11.54 9.38
N PRO A 43 -6.75 -11.11 8.85
CA PRO A 43 -6.70 -9.96 7.97
C PRO A 43 -7.43 -10.28 6.65
N ASP A 44 -8.12 -9.29 6.09
CA ASP A 44 -8.68 -9.39 4.74
C ASP A 44 -7.55 -9.48 3.71
N THR A 45 -7.22 -10.71 3.32
CA THR A 45 -6.12 -11.01 2.40
C THR A 45 -6.42 -10.59 0.97
N ALA A 46 -7.70 -10.61 0.55
CA ALA A 46 -8.12 -10.17 -0.76
C ALA A 46 -7.87 -8.67 -0.92
N ARG A 47 -8.37 -7.86 0.04
CA ARG A 47 -8.11 -6.42 0.07
C ARG A 47 -6.62 -6.12 0.20
N ARG A 48 -5.88 -6.86 1.04
CA ARG A 48 -4.43 -6.67 1.21
C ARG A 48 -3.67 -6.89 -0.10
N ARG A 49 -4.00 -7.93 -0.87
CA ARG A 49 -3.34 -8.21 -2.16
C ARG A 49 -3.54 -7.07 -3.17
N LEU A 50 -4.76 -6.52 -3.26
CA LEU A 50 -5.04 -5.39 -4.16
C LEU A 50 -4.24 -4.14 -3.76
N VAL A 51 -4.20 -3.82 -2.46
CA VAL A 51 -3.39 -2.70 -1.93
C VAL A 51 -1.89 -2.91 -2.19
N MET A 52 -1.38 -4.14 -2.02
CA MET A 52 0.02 -4.47 -2.33
C MET A 52 0.35 -4.29 -3.82
N GLY A 53 -0.55 -4.72 -4.71
CA GLY A 53 -0.43 -4.51 -6.15
C GLY A 53 -0.37 -3.03 -6.50
N ASN A 54 -1.31 -2.23 -5.98
CA ASN A 54 -1.34 -0.79 -6.20
C ASN A 54 -0.12 -0.08 -5.60
N HIS A 55 0.38 -0.52 -4.44
CA HIS A 55 1.61 0.03 -3.86
C HIS A 55 2.84 -0.21 -4.74
N THR A 56 3.00 -1.44 -5.25
CA THR A 56 4.08 -1.75 -6.19
C THR A 56 3.91 -0.96 -7.49
N GLY A 57 2.66 -0.84 -7.96
CA GLY A 57 2.29 -0.01 -9.10
C GLY A 57 2.69 1.46 -8.94
N THR A 58 2.62 2.01 -7.72
CA THR A 58 3.12 3.37 -7.43
C THR A 58 4.59 3.53 -7.80
N HIS A 59 5.44 2.57 -7.41
CA HIS A 59 6.88 2.62 -7.69
C HIS A 59 7.17 2.46 -9.18
N VAL A 60 6.47 1.54 -9.85
CA VAL A 60 6.56 1.35 -11.31
C VAL A 60 6.16 2.63 -12.05
N LEU A 61 5.03 3.24 -11.67
CA LEU A 61 4.55 4.47 -12.28
C LEU A 61 5.51 5.64 -12.06
N ASN A 62 6.05 5.78 -10.85
CA ASN A 62 7.03 6.82 -10.53
C ASN A 62 8.29 6.67 -11.40
N TYR A 63 8.81 5.45 -11.55
CA TYR A 63 9.94 5.18 -12.44
C TYR A 63 9.60 5.52 -13.90
N ALA A 64 8.44 5.08 -14.41
CA ALA A 64 8.03 5.32 -15.78
C ALA A 64 7.86 6.81 -16.08
N LEU A 65 7.25 7.57 -15.16
CA LEU A 65 7.12 9.03 -15.26
C LEU A 65 8.50 9.70 -15.35
N ARG A 66 9.45 9.35 -14.47
CA ARG A 66 10.80 9.91 -14.51
C ARG A 66 11.57 9.53 -15.78
N LYS A 67 11.33 8.34 -16.32
CA LYS A 67 11.94 7.87 -17.57
C LYS A 67 11.43 8.64 -18.79
N VAL A 68 10.14 8.99 -18.83
CA VAL A 68 9.51 9.64 -19.99
C VAL A 68 9.57 11.16 -19.91
N LEU A 69 9.39 11.74 -18.72
CA LEU A 69 9.30 13.18 -18.50
C LEU A 69 10.61 13.81 -17.99
N GLY A 70 11.56 12.98 -17.55
CA GLY A 70 12.79 13.42 -16.91
C GLY A 70 12.71 13.47 -15.38
N THR A 71 13.81 13.85 -14.75
CA THR A 71 13.98 13.76 -13.29
C THR A 71 13.15 14.76 -12.48
N ASP A 72 12.57 15.77 -13.13
CA ASP A 72 11.74 16.80 -12.47
C ASP A 72 10.33 16.30 -12.12
N ALA A 73 9.97 15.08 -12.53
CA ALA A 73 8.73 14.41 -12.18
C ALA A 73 8.78 13.84 -10.75
N ASP A 74 8.84 14.73 -9.76
CA ASP A 74 8.91 14.37 -8.35
C ASP A 74 7.52 14.14 -7.74
N GLN A 75 7.42 13.14 -6.87
CA GLN A 75 6.20 12.79 -6.15
C GLN A 75 5.77 13.92 -5.20
N ARG A 76 4.47 14.24 -5.22
CA ARG A 76 3.80 15.20 -4.33
C ARG A 76 2.68 14.58 -3.50
N GLY A 77 2.20 13.40 -3.88
CA GLY A 77 1.16 12.69 -3.14
C GLY A 77 0.90 11.31 -3.71
N SER A 78 0.33 10.42 -2.90
CA SER A 78 -0.17 9.14 -3.37
C SER A 78 -1.35 8.66 -2.52
N LEU A 79 -2.33 8.06 -3.19
CA LEU A 79 -3.39 7.29 -2.56
C LEU A 79 -3.28 5.85 -3.05
N VAL A 80 -3.09 4.91 -2.13
CA VAL A 80 -3.12 3.48 -2.42
C VAL A 80 -4.35 2.88 -1.77
N ALA A 81 -5.41 2.71 -2.56
CA ALA A 81 -6.67 2.09 -2.17
C ALA A 81 -6.79 0.72 -2.86
N PRO A 82 -7.67 -0.20 -2.39
CA PRO A 82 -7.83 -1.51 -3.04
C PRO A 82 -8.41 -1.41 -4.46
N ASP A 83 -9.22 -0.39 -4.74
CA ASP A 83 -9.92 -0.17 -6.00
C ASP A 83 -9.16 0.76 -6.96
N ARG A 84 -8.24 1.57 -6.45
CA ARG A 84 -7.50 2.55 -7.26
C ARG A 84 -6.17 2.97 -6.67
N LEU A 85 -5.30 3.43 -7.56
CA LEU A 85 -4.08 4.18 -7.27
C LEU A 85 -4.24 5.61 -7.78
N ARG A 86 -3.91 6.61 -6.94
CA ARG A 86 -3.67 7.99 -7.38
C ARG A 86 -2.21 8.34 -7.10
N PHE A 87 -1.55 8.97 -8.06
CA PHE A 87 -0.19 9.44 -7.94
C PHE A 87 -0.11 10.88 -8.41
N ASP A 88 0.27 11.77 -7.49
CA ASP A 88 0.37 13.20 -7.74
C ASP A 88 1.87 13.54 -7.89
N PHE A 89 2.27 14.24 -8.96
CA PHE A 89 3.67 14.54 -9.28
C PHE A 89 3.81 15.92 -9.92
N THR A 90 5.03 16.47 -9.92
CA THR A 90 5.31 17.75 -10.60
C THR A 90 5.50 17.58 -12.09
N ASN A 91 4.90 18.47 -12.88
CA ASN A 91 5.18 18.59 -14.30
C ASN A 91 4.95 20.04 -14.75
N LYS A 92 5.71 20.51 -15.73
CA LYS A 92 5.61 21.91 -16.22
C LYS A 92 4.25 22.20 -16.86
N SER A 93 3.64 21.18 -17.47
CA SER A 93 2.35 21.26 -18.13
C SER A 93 1.62 19.92 -18.02
N ALA A 94 0.34 19.89 -18.41
CA ALA A 94 -0.39 18.63 -18.55
C ALA A 94 0.33 17.71 -19.56
N MET A 95 0.36 16.41 -19.29
CA MET A 95 0.90 15.43 -20.22
C MET A 95 0.03 15.38 -21.47
N ASN A 96 0.66 15.31 -22.64
CA ASN A 96 -0.04 15.00 -23.87
C ASN A 96 -0.33 13.48 -23.98
N ALA A 97 -1.20 13.10 -24.91
CA ALA A 97 -1.63 11.70 -25.06
C ALA A 97 -0.47 10.74 -25.41
N GLU A 98 0.54 11.22 -26.15
CA GLU A 98 1.71 10.41 -26.49
C GLU A 98 2.58 10.13 -25.26
N GLN A 99 2.79 11.13 -24.40
CA GLN A 99 3.50 10.96 -23.13
C GLN A 99 2.77 9.99 -22.20
N VAL A 100 1.44 10.10 -22.11
CA VAL A 100 0.62 9.16 -21.30
C VAL A 100 0.79 7.74 -21.80
N ARG A 101 0.71 7.53 -23.13
CA ARG A 101 0.91 6.21 -23.75
C ARG A 101 2.31 5.65 -23.47
N LYS A 102 3.36 6.46 -23.64
CA LYS A 102 4.75 6.04 -23.36
C LYS A 102 4.94 5.61 -21.89
N VAL A 103 4.35 6.35 -20.96
CA VAL A 103 4.40 5.97 -19.53
C VAL A 103 3.69 4.65 -19.30
N GLU A 104 2.50 4.47 -19.88
CA GLU A 104 1.74 3.22 -19.80
C GLU A 104 2.53 2.02 -20.36
N ASP A 105 3.18 2.18 -21.51
CA ASP A 105 3.98 1.14 -22.16
C ASP A 105 5.17 0.73 -21.30
N VAL A 106 5.91 1.70 -20.72
CA VAL A 106 7.01 1.41 -19.78
C VAL A 106 6.51 0.66 -18.55
N CYS A 107 5.36 1.05 -17.99
CA CYS A 107 4.76 0.33 -16.86
C CYS A 107 4.44 -1.12 -17.24
N LYS A 108 3.81 -1.36 -18.39
CA LYS A 108 3.46 -2.70 -18.88
C LYS A 108 4.71 -3.56 -19.08
N GLU A 109 5.75 -3.02 -19.70
CA GLU A 109 7.02 -3.72 -19.89
C GLU A 109 7.62 -4.20 -18.57
N LEU A 110 7.66 -3.32 -17.55
CA LEU A 110 8.19 -3.69 -16.23
C LEU A 110 7.34 -4.74 -15.52
N ILE A 111 6.01 -4.63 -15.62
CA ILE A 111 5.10 -5.60 -15.02
C ILE A 111 5.26 -6.98 -15.67
N ILE A 112 5.37 -7.05 -17.00
CA ILE A 112 5.51 -8.31 -17.74
C ILE A 112 6.82 -9.02 -17.39
N LYS A 113 7.90 -8.28 -17.12
CA LYS A 113 9.18 -8.88 -16.70
C LYS A 113 9.08 -9.63 -15.38
N ASN A 114 8.09 -9.32 -14.54
CA ASN A 114 7.82 -9.99 -13.27
C ASN A 114 9.10 -10.13 -12.40
N GLU A 115 9.88 -9.05 -12.33
CA GLU A 115 11.12 -9.03 -11.57
C GLU A 115 10.85 -9.12 -10.07
N LYS A 116 11.83 -9.68 -9.35
CA LYS A 116 11.72 -9.83 -7.90
C LYS A 116 11.87 -8.48 -7.20
N VAL A 117 10.91 -8.16 -6.34
CA VAL A 117 10.96 -6.97 -5.47
C VAL A 117 11.67 -7.31 -4.18
N TYR A 118 12.66 -6.50 -3.80
CA TYR A 118 13.44 -6.65 -2.57
C TYR A 118 13.18 -5.47 -1.63
N ALA A 119 13.27 -5.72 -0.33
CA ALA A 119 13.27 -4.70 0.71
C ALA A 119 14.28 -5.11 1.80
N ALA A 120 15.02 -4.14 2.32
CA ALA A 120 15.96 -4.33 3.41
C ALA A 120 15.96 -3.07 4.30
N GLU A 121 16.27 -3.23 5.57
CA GLU A 121 16.60 -2.10 6.44
C GLU A 121 18.00 -1.61 6.06
N ALA A 122 18.18 -0.30 6.00
CA ALA A 122 19.44 0.34 5.67
C ALA A 122 19.62 1.58 6.53
N ASP A 123 20.86 1.84 6.95
CA ASP A 123 21.21 3.07 7.63
C ASP A 123 20.99 4.26 6.71
N LEU A 124 20.52 5.37 7.27
CA LEU A 124 20.49 6.62 6.53
C LEU A 124 21.94 7.04 6.28
N SER A 125 22.26 7.37 5.04
CA SER A 125 23.51 8.05 4.70
C SER A 125 23.52 9.40 5.42
N VAL A 126 24.22 9.46 6.55
CA VAL A 126 24.52 10.69 7.29
C VAL A 126 25.56 11.50 6.52
#